data_AF-A0A2E9UB30-F1
#
_entry.id   AF-A0A2E9UB30-F1
#
_cell.length_a   1.000
_cell.length_b   1.000
_cell.length_c   1.000
_cell.angle_alpha   90.00
_cell.angle_beta   90.00
_cell.angle_gamma   90.00
#
_symmetry.space_group_name_H-M   'P 1'
#
loop_
_entity.id
_entity.type
_entity.pdbx_description
1 polymer ?
#
loop_
_entity_poly.entity_id
_entity_poly.type
_entity_poly.pdbx_seq_one_letter_code
_entity_poly.pdbx_strand_id
1 'polypeptide(L)' 'MPKVSDILKEIKDTDIKFVDLRFTDPRGKLQHVTMDASVMDSDAFAEGIMFDGSS' A
#
# COMPACT_ATOMS: atom_id res chain seq x y z
N MET A 1 6.22 14.11 -6.08
CA MET A 1 5.72 12.81 -5.59
C MET A 1 6.49 11.73 -6.32
N PRO A 2 6.90 10.64 -5.63
CA PRO A 2 7.50 9.47 -6.28
C PRO A 2 6.54 8.94 -7.34
N LYS A 3 7.07 8.43 -8.46
CA LYS A 3 6.24 7.71 -9.44
C LYS A 3 6.04 6.28 -8.96
N VAL A 4 4.95 5.65 -9.38
CA VAL A 4 4.68 4.23 -9.10
C VAL A 4 5.85 3.34 -9.53
N SER A 5 6.49 3.66 -10.67
CA SER A 5 7.69 2.97 -11.14
C SER A 5 8.86 3.01 -10.17
N ASP A 6 9.04 4.12 -9.46
CA ASP A 6 10.15 4.32 -8.54
C ASP A 6 9.92 3.47 -7.27
N ILE A 7 8.68 3.44 -6.78
CA ILE A 7 8.27 2.64 -5.62
C ILE A 7 8.39 1.14 -5.92
N LEU A 8 7.88 0.68 -7.07
CA LEU A 8 7.96 -0.73 -7.46
C LEU A 8 9.42 -1.19 -7.64
N LYS A 9 10.28 -0.29 -8.10
CA LYS A 9 11.72 -0.56 -8.21
C LYS A 9 12.35 -0.68 -6.83
N GLU A 10 12.04 0.25 -5.92
CA GLU A 10 12.55 0.23 -4.54
C GLU A 10 12.14 -1.04 -3.78
N ILE A 11 10.90 -1.50 -3.96
CA ILE A 11 10.40 -2.75 -3.39
C ILE A 11 11.25 -3.94 -3.84
N LYS A 12 11.61 -4.01 -5.12
CA LYS A 12 12.43 -5.09 -5.69
C LYS A 12 13.90 -4.97 -5.30
N ASP A 13 14.48 -3.78 -5.44
CA ASP A 13 15.91 -3.54 -5.23
C ASP A 13 16.32 -3.73 -3.76
N THR A 14 15.40 -3.44 -2.83
CA THR A 14 15.63 -3.52 -1.38
C THR A 14 15.01 -4.77 -0.75
N ASP A 15 14.43 -5.66 -1.56
CA ASP A 15 13.75 -6.89 -1.13
C ASP A 15 12.69 -6.65 -0.02
N ILE A 16 11.89 -5.59 -0.18
CA ILE A 16 10.82 -5.23 0.75
C ILE A 16 9.75 -6.33 0.71
N LYS A 17 9.41 -6.86 1.89
CA LYS A 17 8.41 -7.94 2.02
C LYS A 17 6.99 -7.44 2.25
N PHE A 18 6.84 -6.26 2.82
CA PHE A 18 5.55 -5.74 3.24
C PHE A 18 5.40 -4.26 2.92
N VAL A 19 4.19 -3.88 2.52
CA VAL A 19 3.78 -2.49 2.32
C VAL A 19 2.68 -2.17 3.31
N ASP A 20 2.90 -1.14 4.13
CA ASP A 20 1.95 -0.69 5.15
C ASP A 20 1.12 0.47 4.60
N LEU A 21 -0.16 0.20 4.34
CA LEU A 21 -1.09 1.19 3.79
C LEU A 21 -1.78 1.90 4.94
N ARG A 22 -1.52 3.21 5.07
CA ARG A 22 -2.02 4.04 6.17
C ARG A 22 -3.10 4.98 5.70
N PHE A 23 -4.19 5.05 6.46
CA PHE A 23 -5.29 5.96 6.20
C PHE A 23 -5.90 6.45 7.52
N THR A 24 -6.63 7.56 7.46
CA THR A 24 -7.24 8.17 8.64
C THR A 24 -8.75 8.06 8.52
N ASP A 25 -9.41 7.54 9.56
CA ASP A 25 -10.87 7.53 9.60
C ASP A 25 -11.43 8.97 9.72
N PRO A 26 -12.73 9.20 9.46
CA PRO A 26 -13.33 10.53 9.62
C PRO A 26 -13.22 11.10 11.04
N ARG A 27 -12.94 10.26 12.05
CA ARG A 27 -12.77 10.64 13.46
C ARG A 27 -11.31 11.02 13.78
N GLY A 28 -10.40 10.95 12.81
CA GLY A 28 -9.00 11.34 12.95
C GLY A 28 -8.06 10.24 13.43
N LYS A 29 -8.54 8.99 13.59
CA LYS A 29 -7.68 7.88 14.02
C LYS A 29 -6.93 7.31 12.83
N LEU A 30 -5.61 7.20 12.97
CA LEU A 30 -4.76 6.51 12.00
C LEU A 30 -5.01 5.01 12.08
N GLN A 31 -5.38 4.44 10.94
CA GLN A 31 -5.53 3.02 10.70
C GLN A 31 -4.47 2.58 9.70
N HIS A 32 -4.15 1.29 9.71
CA HIS A 32 -3.19 0.74 8.77
C HIS A 32 -3.53 -0.70 8.40
N VAL A 33 -3.20 -1.09 7.17
CA VAL A 33 -3.32 -2.46 6.67
C VAL A 33 -2.01 -2.85 6.01
N THR A 34 -1.40 -3.93 6.49
CA THR A 34 -0.18 -4.48 5.92
C THR A 34 -0.51 -5.45 4.80
N MET A 35 0.00 -5.17 3.61
CA MET A 35 -0.07 -6.06 2.45
C MET A 35 1.29 -6.70 2.16
N ASP A 36 1.28 -7.91 1.62
CA ASP A 36 2.49 -8.53 1.09
C ASP A 36 2.97 -7.76 -0.14
N ALA A 37 4.27 -7.53 -0.27
CA ALA A 37 4.82 -6.76 -1.39
C ALA A 37 4.57 -7.43 -2.76
N SER A 38 4.33 -8.74 -2.81
CA SER A 38 4.01 -9.46 -4.06
C SER A 38 2.66 -9.09 -4.65
N VAL A 39 1.72 -8.58 -3.85
CA VAL A 39 0.39 -8.12 -4.31
C VAL A 39 0.35 -6.62 -4.59
N MET A 40 1.47 -5.91 -4.41
CA MET A 40 1.59 -4.48 -4.64
C MET A 40 2.22 -4.21 -6.01
N ASP A 41 1.40 -4.30 -7.06
CA ASP A 41 1.78 -4.01 -8.45
C ASP A 41 1.24 -2.66 -8.94
N SER A 42 1.45 -2.34 -10.22
CA SER A 42 0.97 -1.10 -10.81
C SER A 42 -0.54 -0.92 -10.71
N ASP A 43 -1.29 -2.02 -10.76
CA ASP A 43 -2.74 -2.01 -10.78
C ASP A 43 -3.27 -1.75 -9.36
N ALA A 44 -2.64 -2.32 -8.34
CA ALA A 44 -2.91 -2.00 -6.94
C ALA A 44 -2.72 -0.51 -6.60
N PHE A 45 -1.77 0.18 -7.24
CA PHE A 45 -1.59 1.63 -7.09
C PHE A 45 -2.57 2.47 -7.92
N ALA A 46 -3.10 1.92 -9.02
CA ALA A 46 -4.00 2.64 -9.93
C ALA A 46 -5.49 2.48 -9.54
N GLU A 47 -5.90 1.25 -9.25
CA GLU A 47 -7.29 0.88 -8.91
C GLU A 47 -7.53 0.86 -7.40
N GLY A 48 -6.45 0.79 -6.62
CA GLY A 48 -6.50 0.62 -5.17
C GLY A 48 -6.61 -0.84 -4.76
N ILE A 49 -6.65 -1.05 -3.45
CA ILE A 49 -6.80 -2.37 -2.85
C ILE A 49 -8.14 -2.49 -2.14
N MET A 50 -8.77 -3.66 -2.26
CA MET A 50 -10.01 -3.96 -1.54
C MET A 50 -9.68 -4.38 -0.10
N PHE A 51 -10.30 -3.72 0.88
CA PHE A 51 -10.23 -4.10 2.28
C PHE A 51 -11.63 -4.03 2.91
N ASP A 52 -11.89 -4.90 3.89
CA ASP A 52 -13.15 -4.86 4.64
C ASP A 52 -13.05 -3.81 5.76
N GLY A 53 -13.89 -2.79 5.67
CA GLY A 53 -13.94 -1.66 6.60
C GLY A 53 -15.05 -1.75 7.64
N SER A 54 -15.77 -2.89 7.76
CA SER A 54 -16.92 -3.01 8.68
C SER A 54 -16.54 -3.16 10.17
N SER A 55 -15.25 -3.00 10.51
CA SER A 55 -14.75 -3.08 11.88
C SER A 55 -15.34 -2.03 12.81
#